data_AF-A0A7G1ID23-F1
#
_entry.id   AF-A0A7G1ID23-F1
#
_cell.length_a   1.000
_cell.length_b   1.000
_cell.length_c   1.000
_cell.angle_alpha   90.00
_cell.angle_beta   90.00
_cell.angle_gamma   90.00
#
_symmetry.space_group_name_H-M   'P 1'
#
loop_
_entity.id
_entity.type
_entity.pdbx_description
1 polymer ?
#
loop_
_entity_poly.entity_id
_entity_poly.type
_entity_poly.pdbx_seq_one_letter_code
_entity_poly.pdbx_strand_id
1 'polypeptide(L)'
;MNPETFYWAHATFFMLVVKVAEYFCGGLTEAEKRQLFDEHVRWYRMYGMSMRPVPKSWEEFQEYWARVCRDELEINQATLDIFRMRIPKPKFVLMPTPIWDQMFKPLVAGQRWIAAGLFDPAVREKAGMHWTPGDEVLLRLFGKLVELVFLAVPDEIRLHPRALAAYRREEGRTRSDAPLVEAPAFMAPPRDRRGLPMHYFPPRARGFAPFPLEPARLIMERAGSLVHTTLSLAGLRPARGRGRATRAA
;
A
#
# COMPACT_ATOMS: atom_id res chain seq x y z
N MET A 1 11.54 -14.96 13.79
CA MET A 1 11.81 -14.16 12.57
C MET A 1 13.14 -13.44 12.74
N ASN A 2 13.91 -13.23 11.67
CA ASN A 2 15.16 -12.46 11.72
C ASN A 2 14.83 -10.97 11.94
N PRO A 3 15.24 -10.35 13.07
CA PRO A 3 14.93 -8.94 13.36
C PRO A 3 15.48 -7.97 12.31
N GLU A 4 16.63 -8.26 11.70
CA GLU A 4 17.26 -7.41 10.68
C GLU A 4 16.37 -7.31 9.44
N THR A 5 15.89 -8.44 8.92
CA THR A 5 15.00 -8.50 7.75
C THR A 5 13.66 -7.81 8.03
N PHE A 6 13.14 -7.99 9.24
CA PHE A 6 11.88 -7.37 9.63
C PHE A 6 12.00 -5.85 9.75
N TYR A 7 13.10 -5.37 10.33
CA TYR A 7 13.39 -3.94 10.38
C TYR A 7 13.59 -3.34 8.99
N TRP A 8 14.32 -4.02 8.09
CA TRP A 8 14.48 -3.59 6.70
C TRP A 8 13.12 -3.37 6.01
N ALA A 9 12.18 -4.31 6.15
CA ALA A 9 10.84 -4.14 5.59
C ALA A 9 10.14 -2.88 6.14
N HIS A 10 10.23 -2.63 7.45
CA HIS A 10 9.69 -1.40 8.05
C HIS A 10 10.40 -0.13 7.56
N ALA A 11 11.72 -0.17 7.44
CA ALA A 11 12.53 0.94 6.91
C ALA A 11 12.11 1.31 5.48
N THR A 12 11.79 0.33 4.63
CA THR A 12 11.28 0.62 3.27
C THR A 12 9.94 1.33 3.27
N PHE A 13 9.04 1.06 4.22
CA PHE A 13 7.78 1.80 4.35
C PHE A 13 8.01 3.25 4.77
N PHE A 14 8.87 3.45 5.77
CA PHE A 14 9.23 4.80 6.20
C PHE A 14 9.89 5.59 5.06
N MET A 15 10.84 4.98 4.35
CA MET A 15 11.52 5.65 3.24
C MET A 15 10.58 5.91 2.06
N LEU A 16 9.60 5.05 1.81
CA LEU A 16 8.56 5.31 0.82
C LEU A 16 7.76 6.57 1.17
N VAL A 17 7.38 6.77 2.43
CA VAL A 17 6.65 7.98 2.88
C VAL A 17 7.49 9.22 2.63
N VAL A 18 8.76 9.22 3.04
CA VAL A 18 9.65 10.36 2.84
C VAL A 18 9.86 10.65 1.35
N LYS A 19 10.10 9.63 0.52
CA LYS A 19 10.25 9.79 -0.94
C LYS A 19 8.97 10.32 -1.59
N VAL A 20 7.79 9.82 -1.20
CA VAL A 20 6.53 10.32 -1.73
C VAL A 20 6.33 11.79 -1.36
N ALA A 21 6.62 12.16 -0.11
CA ALA A 21 6.50 13.55 0.32
C ALA A 21 7.48 14.48 -0.44
N GLU A 22 8.72 14.03 -0.64
CA GLU A 22 9.75 14.76 -1.38
C GLU A 22 9.38 15.03 -2.85
N TYR A 23 8.79 14.05 -3.53
CA TYR A 23 8.48 14.17 -4.96
C TYR A 23 7.07 14.71 -5.24
N PHE A 24 6.06 14.39 -4.42
CA PHE A 24 4.66 14.60 -4.75
C PHE A 24 3.88 15.49 -3.78
N CYS A 25 4.48 15.90 -2.65
CA CYS A 25 3.77 16.65 -1.60
C CYS A 25 4.50 17.94 -1.16
N GLY A 26 5.27 18.57 -2.05
CA GLY A 26 5.90 19.85 -1.75
C GLY A 26 7.26 19.77 -1.04
N GLY A 27 7.69 18.59 -0.58
CA GLY A 27 8.94 18.41 0.14
C GLY A 27 8.77 18.29 1.66
N LEU A 28 9.86 17.91 2.33
CA LEU A 28 9.96 17.89 3.78
C LEU A 28 11.24 18.62 4.20
N THR A 29 11.14 19.44 5.23
CA THR A 29 12.30 20.03 5.90
C THR A 29 13.08 18.95 6.66
N GLU A 30 14.36 19.22 6.95
CA GLU A 30 15.17 18.27 7.73
C GLU A 30 14.66 18.09 9.16
N ALA A 31 13.98 19.09 9.74
CA ALA A 31 13.34 18.95 11.04
C ALA A 31 12.16 17.97 10.98
N GLU A 32 11.32 18.07 9.94
CA GLU A 32 10.20 17.15 9.73
C GLU A 32 10.67 15.71 9.45
N LYS A 33 11.77 15.54 8.69
CA LYS A 33 12.36 14.20 8.47
C LYS A 33 12.85 13.57 9.76
N ARG A 34 13.49 14.34 10.64
CA ARG A 34 13.91 13.88 11.98
C ARG A 34 12.71 13.52 12.85
N GLN A 35 11.65 14.34 12.83
CA GLN A 35 10.41 14.00 13.55
C GLN A 35 9.78 12.71 13.02
N LEU A 36 9.64 12.58 11.69
CA LEU A 36 9.12 11.36 11.07
C LEU A 36 9.98 10.15 11.39
N PHE A 37 11.30 10.32 11.51
CA PHE A 37 12.19 9.29 11.99
C PHE A 37 11.84 8.90 13.44
N ASP A 38 11.71 9.82 14.37
CA ASP A 38 11.35 9.45 15.75
C ASP A 38 9.99 8.74 15.83
N GLU A 39 9.03 9.14 15.00
CA GLU A 39 7.73 8.48 14.85
C GLU A 39 7.86 7.07 14.25
N HIS A 40 8.70 6.86 13.23
CA HIS A 40 8.93 5.55 12.63
C HIS A 40 9.53 4.56 13.64
N VAL A 41 10.44 5.02 14.51
CA VAL A 41 11.04 4.22 15.60
C VAL A 41 9.97 3.84 16.61
N ARG A 42 9.12 4.80 16.99
CA ARG A 42 8.01 4.57 17.93
C ARG A 42 7.02 3.55 17.37
N TRP A 43 6.66 3.66 16.11
CA TRP A 43 5.79 2.70 15.44
C TRP A 43 6.40 1.30 15.41
N TYR A 44 7.68 1.18 15.05
CA TYR A 44 8.37 -0.11 15.05
C TYR A 44 8.37 -0.78 16.43
N ARG A 45 8.56 0.00 17.50
CA ARG A 45 8.53 -0.50 18.89
C ARG A 45 7.18 -1.14 19.25
N MET A 46 6.08 -0.69 18.65
CA MET A 46 4.74 -1.27 18.89
C MET A 46 4.60 -2.67 18.33
N TYR A 47 5.45 -3.10 17.39
CA TYR A 47 5.46 -4.48 16.90
C TYR A 47 6.02 -5.47 17.92
N GLY A 48 6.65 -5.01 19.01
CA GLY A 48 7.25 -5.89 20.02
C GLY A 48 8.50 -6.64 19.53
N MET A 49 9.10 -6.20 18.42
CA MET A 49 10.31 -6.77 17.85
C MET A 49 11.57 -6.17 18.48
N SER A 50 12.72 -6.84 18.31
CA SER A 50 14.00 -6.34 18.83
C SER A 50 14.33 -4.98 18.20
N MET A 51 14.78 -4.04 19.05
CA MET A 51 15.25 -2.70 18.65
C MET A 51 16.73 -2.67 18.25
N ARG A 52 17.46 -3.79 18.40
CA ARG A 52 18.88 -3.89 18.02
C ARG A 52 19.20 -3.42 16.59
N PRO A 53 18.40 -3.74 15.54
CA PRO A 53 18.68 -3.32 14.17
C PRO A 53 18.33 -1.85 13.88
N VAL A 54 17.67 -1.15 14.81
CA VAL A 54 17.11 0.19 14.57
C VAL A 54 18.20 1.24 14.81
N PRO A 55 18.52 2.09 13.81
CA PRO A 55 19.41 3.24 13.98
C PRO A 55 18.90 4.19 15.07
N LYS A 56 19.81 4.91 15.73
CA LYS A 56 19.49 5.76 16.88
C LYS A 56 19.20 7.21 16.49
N SER A 57 19.58 7.62 15.28
CA SER A 57 19.33 8.95 14.73
C SER A 57 18.99 8.89 13.24
N TRP A 58 18.48 10.01 12.73
CA TRP A 58 18.22 10.18 11.31
C TRP A 58 19.50 10.02 10.47
N GLU A 59 20.61 10.55 10.94
CA GLU A 59 21.90 10.47 10.26
C GLU A 59 22.41 9.02 10.20
N GLU A 60 22.35 8.29 11.32
CA GLU A 60 22.68 6.85 11.33
C GLU A 60 21.75 6.04 10.41
N PHE A 61 20.49 6.47 10.28
CA PHE A 61 19.55 5.83 9.35
C PHE A 61 19.92 6.09 7.89
N GLN A 62 20.33 7.29 7.54
CA GLN A 62 20.79 7.60 6.18
C GLN A 62 21.99 6.73 5.80
N GLU A 63 22.94 6.56 6.72
CA GLU A 63 24.09 5.67 6.54
C GLU A 63 23.66 4.20 6.41
N TYR A 64 22.78 3.73 7.31
CA TYR A 64 22.19 2.39 7.26
C TYR A 64 21.50 2.13 5.92
N TRP A 65 20.64 3.04 5.47
CA TRP A 65 19.90 2.92 4.22
C TRP A 65 20.85 2.86 3.03
N ALA A 66 21.82 3.77 2.98
CA ALA A 66 22.78 3.82 1.89
C ALA A 66 23.67 2.57 1.83
N ARG A 67 24.09 2.03 2.99
CA ARG A 67 24.82 0.76 3.10
C ARG A 67 23.97 -0.42 2.62
N VAL A 68 22.73 -0.55 3.06
CA VAL A 68 21.86 -1.65 2.60
C VAL A 68 21.63 -1.56 1.09
N CYS A 69 21.35 -0.38 0.55
CA CYS A 69 21.18 -0.18 -0.89
C CYS A 69 22.42 -0.54 -1.71
N ARG A 70 23.61 -0.10 -1.29
CA ARG A 70 24.86 -0.33 -2.02
C ARG A 70 25.44 -1.72 -1.83
N ASP A 71 25.37 -2.28 -0.62
CA ASP A 71 26.21 -3.42 -0.26
C ASP A 71 25.39 -4.71 -0.05
N GLU A 72 24.13 -4.60 0.41
CA GLU A 72 23.33 -5.77 0.80
C GLU A 72 22.23 -6.14 -0.21
N LEU A 73 21.67 -5.15 -0.93
CA LEU A 73 20.61 -5.43 -1.91
C LEU A 73 21.18 -6.10 -3.17
N GLU A 74 20.60 -7.25 -3.52
CA GLU A 74 20.91 -8.00 -4.72
C GLU A 74 19.66 -8.19 -5.58
N ILE A 75 19.84 -8.13 -6.90
CA ILE A 75 18.75 -8.43 -7.83
C ILE A 75 18.64 -9.94 -7.98
N ASN A 76 17.61 -10.50 -7.36
CA ASN A 76 17.26 -11.91 -7.48
C ASN A 76 16.11 -12.12 -8.48
N GLN A 77 15.83 -13.40 -8.79
CA GLN A 77 14.77 -13.76 -9.72
C GLN A 77 13.39 -13.24 -9.31
N ALA A 78 13.07 -13.22 -8.00
CA ALA A 78 11.80 -12.70 -7.51
C ALA A 78 11.64 -11.20 -7.81
N THR A 79 12.71 -10.41 -7.68
CA THR A 79 12.71 -8.99 -8.06
C THR A 79 12.45 -8.82 -9.56
N LEU A 80 13.08 -9.63 -10.41
CA LEU A 80 12.87 -9.59 -11.85
C LEU A 80 11.43 -10.00 -12.23
N ASP A 81 10.86 -10.98 -11.54
CA ASP A 81 9.48 -11.43 -11.75
C ASP A 81 8.48 -10.32 -11.39
N ILE A 82 8.72 -9.58 -10.31
CA ILE A 82 7.93 -8.39 -9.94
C ILE A 82 8.01 -7.34 -11.04
N PHE A 83 9.21 -7.06 -11.57
CA PHE A 83 9.34 -6.10 -12.67
C PHE A 83 8.62 -6.55 -13.94
N ARG A 84 8.54 -7.86 -14.19
CA ARG A 84 7.85 -8.45 -15.35
C ARG A 84 6.35 -8.69 -15.14
N MET A 85 5.84 -8.45 -13.93
CA MET A 85 4.44 -8.66 -13.60
C MET A 85 3.53 -7.81 -14.51
N ARG A 86 2.46 -8.44 -15.01
CA ARG A 86 1.44 -7.81 -15.85
C ARG A 86 0.16 -7.60 -15.06
N ILE A 87 -0.61 -6.57 -15.42
CA ILE A 87 -1.93 -6.33 -14.86
C ILE A 87 -2.84 -7.50 -15.29
N PRO A 88 -3.28 -8.37 -14.36
CA PRO A 88 -4.05 -9.55 -14.73
C PRO A 88 -5.41 -9.13 -15.31
N LYS A 89 -5.76 -9.69 -16.47
CA LYS A 89 -7.07 -9.46 -17.08
C LYS A 89 -8.17 -10.12 -16.23
N PRO A 90 -9.17 -9.37 -15.74
CA PRO A 90 -10.29 -9.96 -15.04
C PRO A 90 -11.09 -10.90 -15.94
N LYS A 91 -11.54 -12.05 -15.41
CA LYS A 91 -12.21 -13.12 -16.19
C LYS A 91 -13.51 -12.67 -16.88
N PHE A 92 -14.14 -11.60 -16.41
CA PHE A 92 -15.38 -11.07 -16.98
C PHE A 92 -15.16 -10.10 -18.15
N VAL A 93 -13.92 -9.71 -18.44
CA VAL A 93 -13.60 -8.84 -19.57
C VAL A 93 -13.46 -9.69 -20.83
N LEU A 94 -14.40 -9.56 -21.76
CA LEU A 94 -14.49 -10.32 -23.03
C LEU A 94 -13.45 -9.89 -24.09
N MET A 95 -12.48 -9.05 -23.73
CA MET A 95 -11.43 -8.57 -24.63
C MET A 95 -10.31 -9.62 -24.78
N PRO A 96 -9.76 -9.82 -25.99
CA PRO A 96 -8.55 -10.61 -26.20
C PRO A 96 -7.39 -10.11 -25.32
N THR A 97 -6.64 -11.04 -24.72
CA THR A 97 -5.51 -10.71 -23.82
C THR A 97 -4.44 -9.82 -24.46
N PRO A 98 -4.07 -9.98 -25.76
CA PRO A 98 -3.10 -9.08 -26.39
C PRO A 98 -3.55 -7.61 -26.44
N ILE A 99 -4.85 -7.37 -26.63
CA ILE A 99 -5.41 -6.01 -26.67
C ILE A 99 -5.41 -5.40 -25.26
N TRP A 100 -5.79 -6.20 -24.26
CA TRP A 100 -5.70 -5.79 -22.85
C TRP A 100 -4.27 -5.41 -22.47
N ASP A 101 -3.31 -6.26 -22.77
CA ASP A 101 -1.90 -6.01 -22.47
C ASP A 101 -1.42 -4.75 -23.18
N GLN A 102 -1.76 -4.56 -24.46
CA GLN A 102 -1.37 -3.37 -25.22
C GLN A 102 -1.95 -2.08 -24.62
N MET A 103 -3.20 -2.12 -24.14
CA MET A 103 -3.87 -0.96 -23.54
C MET A 103 -3.19 -0.52 -22.23
N PHE A 104 -2.72 -1.47 -21.42
CA PHE A 104 -2.06 -1.18 -20.14
C PHE A 104 -0.54 -1.02 -20.22
N LYS A 105 0.09 -1.33 -21.36
CA LYS A 105 1.54 -1.15 -21.55
C LYS A 105 2.04 0.25 -21.17
N PRO A 106 1.41 1.36 -21.61
CA PRO A 106 1.83 2.71 -21.20
C PRO A 106 1.72 2.94 -19.70
N LEU A 107 0.66 2.43 -19.05
CA LEU A 107 0.47 2.56 -17.61
C LEU A 107 1.57 1.79 -16.84
N VAL A 108 1.86 0.56 -17.25
CA VAL A 108 2.92 -0.26 -16.64
C VAL A 108 4.29 0.37 -16.88
N ALA A 109 4.53 0.93 -18.07
CA ALA A 109 5.77 1.66 -18.36
C ALA A 109 5.89 2.92 -17.47
N GLY A 110 4.81 3.69 -17.31
CA GLY A 110 4.77 4.85 -16.42
C GLY A 110 5.01 4.47 -14.96
N GLN A 111 4.40 3.39 -14.47
CA GLN A 111 4.65 2.89 -13.11
C GLN A 111 6.10 2.47 -12.91
N ARG A 112 6.71 1.79 -13.89
CA ARG A 112 8.14 1.42 -13.85
C ARG A 112 9.04 2.65 -13.88
N TRP A 113 8.70 3.67 -14.66
CA TRP A 113 9.45 4.93 -14.73
C TRP A 113 9.37 5.69 -13.40
N ILE A 114 8.19 5.81 -12.79
CA ILE A 114 8.04 6.40 -11.45
C ILE A 114 8.84 5.60 -10.41
N ALA A 115 8.72 4.26 -10.42
CA ALA A 115 9.47 3.41 -9.50
C ALA A 115 10.98 3.56 -9.65
N ALA A 116 11.48 3.64 -10.88
CA ALA A 116 12.90 3.88 -11.16
C ALA A 116 13.37 5.20 -10.55
N GLY A 117 12.61 6.29 -10.72
CA GLY A 117 13.00 7.58 -10.15
C GLY A 117 12.96 7.65 -8.62
N LEU A 118 12.09 6.87 -7.97
CA LEU A 118 12.04 6.79 -6.51
C LEU A 118 13.13 5.90 -5.91
N PHE A 119 13.68 4.96 -6.68
CA PHE A 119 14.78 4.12 -6.22
C PHE A 119 16.08 4.91 -6.01
N ASP A 120 16.86 4.47 -5.04
CA ASP A 120 18.22 4.96 -4.83
C ASP A 120 19.09 4.67 -6.06
N PRO A 121 20.03 5.57 -6.45
CA PRO A 121 20.91 5.34 -7.60
C PRO A 121 21.59 3.97 -7.61
N ALA A 122 22.07 3.49 -6.45
CA ALA A 122 22.73 2.19 -6.36
C ALA A 122 21.77 1.03 -6.68
N VAL A 123 20.50 1.15 -6.30
CA VAL A 123 19.48 0.13 -6.57
C VAL A 123 19.06 0.16 -8.04
N ARG A 124 18.96 1.35 -8.64
CA ARG A 124 18.68 1.51 -10.08
C ARG A 124 19.74 0.86 -10.95
N GLU A 125 21.01 1.12 -10.64
CA GLU A 125 22.15 0.57 -11.37
C GLU A 125 22.13 -0.96 -11.33
N LYS A 126 21.98 -1.54 -10.14
CA LYS A 126 21.85 -2.99 -9.96
C LYS A 126 20.65 -3.56 -10.73
N ALA A 127 19.52 -2.86 -10.73
CA ALA A 127 18.31 -3.25 -11.46
C ALA A 127 18.40 -3.07 -12.98
N GLY A 128 19.50 -2.48 -13.50
CA GLY A 128 19.66 -2.17 -14.92
C GLY A 128 18.65 -1.13 -15.43
N MET A 129 18.16 -0.26 -14.55
CA MET A 129 17.21 0.79 -14.91
C MET A 129 17.97 2.02 -15.41
N HIS A 130 17.75 2.38 -16.68
CA HIS A 130 18.31 3.61 -17.24
C HIS A 130 17.58 4.83 -16.66
N TRP A 131 18.32 5.77 -16.07
CA TRP A 131 17.78 7.01 -15.54
C TRP A 131 18.67 8.18 -15.96
N THR A 132 18.10 9.17 -16.63
CA THR A 132 18.83 10.35 -17.09
C THR A 132 18.57 11.56 -16.20
N PRO A 133 19.43 12.59 -16.20
CA PRO A 133 19.13 13.86 -15.56
C PRO A 133 17.83 14.52 -16.08
N GLY A 134 17.46 14.26 -17.34
CA GLY A 134 16.20 14.73 -17.91
C GLY A 134 14.98 14.04 -17.30
N ASP A 135 15.07 12.73 -17.04
CA ASP A 135 14.02 11.98 -16.34
C ASP A 135 13.80 12.51 -14.91
N GLU A 136 14.88 12.87 -14.22
CA GLU A 136 14.83 13.47 -12.89
C GLU A 136 14.04 14.79 -12.89
N VAL A 137 14.33 15.68 -13.84
CA VAL A 137 13.60 16.94 -13.99
C VAL A 137 12.13 16.69 -14.33
N LEU A 138 11.87 15.78 -15.27
CA LEU A 138 10.50 15.46 -15.69
C LEU A 138 9.69 14.85 -14.53
N LEU A 139 10.29 13.99 -13.72
CA LEU A 139 9.63 13.41 -12.55
C LEU A 139 9.30 14.47 -11.50
N ARG A 140 10.20 15.44 -11.27
CA ARG A 140 9.94 16.56 -10.36
C ARG A 140 8.82 17.46 -10.85
N LEU A 141 8.76 17.75 -12.15
CA LEU A 141 7.67 18.51 -12.75
C LEU A 141 6.34 17.76 -12.67
N PHE A 142 6.34 16.47 -12.97
CA PHE A 142 5.18 15.61 -12.77
C PHE A 142 4.74 15.60 -11.30
N GLY A 143 5.70 15.53 -10.38
CA GLY A 143 5.48 15.64 -8.94
C GLY A 143 4.77 16.93 -8.53
N LYS A 144 5.22 18.09 -9.05
CA LYS A 144 4.58 19.38 -8.84
C LYS A 144 3.17 19.47 -9.44
N LEU A 145 2.95 18.84 -10.60
CA LEU A 145 1.61 18.74 -11.16
C LEU A 145 0.69 17.92 -10.27
N VAL A 146 1.17 16.78 -9.76
CA VAL A 146 0.42 15.93 -8.82
C VAL A 146 0.09 16.70 -7.55
N GLU A 147 1.07 17.39 -6.96
CA GLU A 147 0.87 18.26 -5.79
C GLU A 147 -0.27 19.27 -6.03
N LEU A 148 -0.24 19.98 -7.17
CA LEU A 148 -1.26 20.98 -7.53
C LEU A 148 -2.64 20.34 -7.73
N VAL A 149 -2.72 19.20 -8.41
CA VAL A 149 -3.98 18.49 -8.61
C VAL A 149 -4.55 18.02 -7.27
N PHE A 150 -3.70 17.55 -6.35
CA PHE A 150 -4.12 17.09 -5.03
C PHE A 150 -4.67 18.21 -4.15
N LEU A 151 -4.25 19.47 -4.34
CA LEU A 151 -4.87 20.62 -3.65
C LEU A 151 -6.34 20.82 -4.03
N ALA A 152 -6.75 20.41 -5.24
CA ALA A 152 -8.11 20.54 -5.72
C ALA A 152 -8.99 19.33 -5.34
N VAL A 153 -8.42 18.25 -4.81
CA VAL A 153 -9.17 17.05 -4.41
C VAL A 153 -9.74 17.23 -3.00
N PRO A 154 -11.07 17.17 -2.81
CA PRO A 154 -11.69 17.27 -1.49
C PRO A 154 -11.16 16.21 -0.51
N ASP A 155 -11.07 16.57 0.77
CA ASP A 155 -10.58 15.70 1.84
C ASP A 155 -11.42 14.41 1.99
N GLU A 156 -12.71 14.45 1.65
CA GLU A 156 -13.60 13.29 1.62
C GLU A 156 -13.15 12.20 0.65
N ILE A 157 -12.46 12.59 -0.43
CA ILE A 157 -11.94 11.68 -1.46
C ILE A 157 -10.49 11.30 -1.12
N ARG A 158 -9.73 12.27 -0.63
CA ARG A 158 -8.29 12.13 -0.34
C ARG A 158 -8.01 11.25 0.88
N LEU A 159 -8.83 11.37 1.93
CA LEU A 159 -8.60 10.73 3.22
C LEU A 159 -9.44 9.48 3.39
N HIS A 160 -8.84 8.45 4.00
CA HIS A 160 -9.60 7.29 4.45
C HIS A 160 -10.67 7.72 5.47
N PRO A 161 -11.90 7.17 5.47
CA PRO A 161 -12.98 7.62 6.35
C PRO A 161 -12.65 7.67 7.84
N ARG A 162 -11.78 6.76 8.31
CA ARG A 162 -11.26 6.75 9.68
C ARG A 162 -10.40 7.98 9.99
N ALA A 163 -9.56 8.38 9.06
CA ALA A 163 -8.70 9.56 9.20
C ALA A 163 -9.54 10.84 9.15
N LEU A 164 -10.46 10.94 8.19
CA LEU A 164 -11.40 12.07 8.09
C LEU A 164 -12.23 12.26 9.38
N ALA A 165 -12.73 11.16 9.96
CA ALA A 165 -13.45 11.21 11.22
C ALA A 165 -12.58 11.65 12.40
N ALA A 166 -11.28 11.32 12.39
CA ALA A 166 -10.34 11.78 13.40
C ALA A 166 -10.10 13.29 13.28
N TYR A 167 -9.82 13.81 12.08
CA TYR A 167 -9.67 15.25 11.85
C TYR A 167 -10.93 16.03 12.23
N ARG A 168 -12.11 15.57 11.83
CA ARG A 168 -13.37 16.24 12.19
C ARG A 168 -13.62 16.29 13.71
N ARG A 169 -13.12 15.32 14.48
CA ARG A 169 -13.19 15.36 15.95
C ARG A 169 -12.22 16.37 16.54
N GLU A 170 -11.00 16.42 16.01
CA GLU A 170 -9.96 17.34 16.46
C GLU A 170 -10.31 18.80 16.13
N GLU A 171 -10.90 19.05 14.95
CA GLU A 171 -11.46 20.34 14.55
C GLU A 171 -12.76 20.73 15.30
N GLY A 172 -13.28 19.87 16.19
CA GLY A 172 -14.52 20.11 16.93
C GLY A 172 -15.81 20.03 16.09
N ARG A 173 -15.74 19.63 14.82
CA ARG A 173 -16.91 19.40 13.95
C ARG A 173 -17.70 18.16 14.35
N THR A 174 -17.12 17.28 15.15
CA THR A 174 -17.76 16.08 15.70
C THR A 174 -17.39 15.95 17.18
N ARG A 175 -18.33 15.47 17.99
CA ARG A 175 -18.12 15.27 19.43
C ARG A 175 -16.92 14.35 19.68
N SER A 176 -16.11 14.67 20.68
CA SER A 176 -14.88 13.93 21.00
C SER A 176 -15.13 12.47 21.41
N ASP A 177 -16.28 12.19 22.00
CA ASP A 177 -16.76 10.85 22.39
C ASP A 177 -17.58 10.14 21.29
N ALA A 178 -17.65 10.70 20.08
CA ALA A 178 -18.41 10.10 19.00
C ALA A 178 -17.83 8.71 18.65
N PRO A 179 -18.70 7.72 18.34
CA PRO A 179 -18.27 6.37 18.06
C PRO A 179 -17.21 6.34 16.95
N LEU A 180 -16.24 5.43 17.08
CA LEU A 180 -15.20 5.26 16.07
C LEU A 180 -15.82 4.87 14.73
N VAL A 181 -15.49 5.63 13.69
CA VAL A 181 -15.85 5.27 12.32
C VAL A 181 -15.06 4.02 11.94
N GLU A 182 -15.76 3.02 11.46
CA GLU A 182 -15.18 1.75 11.06
C GLU A 182 -14.72 1.75 9.60
N ALA A 183 -13.92 0.75 9.23
CA ALA A 183 -13.51 0.55 7.85
C ALA A 183 -14.74 0.34 6.95
N PRO A 184 -14.75 0.88 5.71
CA PRO A 184 -15.84 0.66 4.77
C PRO A 184 -16.12 -0.82 4.52
N ALA A 185 -17.40 -1.17 4.34
CA ALA A 185 -17.83 -2.56 4.17
C ALA A 185 -17.19 -3.26 2.96
N PHE A 186 -16.76 -2.51 1.94
CA PHE A 186 -16.10 -3.08 0.77
C PHE A 186 -14.68 -3.59 1.05
N MET A 187 -14.04 -3.12 2.13
CA MET A 187 -12.74 -3.62 2.58
C MET A 187 -12.87 -4.87 3.47
N ALA A 188 -14.10 -5.27 3.81
CA ALA A 188 -14.33 -6.41 4.69
C ALA A 188 -13.80 -7.72 4.07
N PRO A 189 -13.29 -8.65 4.90
CA PRO A 189 -12.87 -9.96 4.42
C PRO A 189 -14.02 -10.70 3.70
N PRO A 190 -13.65 -11.56 2.73
CA PRO A 190 -14.58 -12.50 2.10
C PRO A 190 -15.39 -13.28 3.13
N ARG A 191 -16.61 -13.69 2.77
CA ARG A 191 -17.56 -14.31 3.72
C ARG A 191 -16.97 -15.54 4.43
N ASP A 192 -16.17 -16.32 3.73
CA ASP A 192 -15.48 -17.52 4.20
C ASP A 192 -14.31 -17.22 5.16
N ARG A 193 -13.83 -15.99 5.21
CA ARG A 193 -12.70 -15.55 6.06
C ARG A 193 -13.13 -14.61 7.20
N ARG A 194 -14.43 -14.31 7.31
CA ARG A 194 -14.97 -13.51 8.43
C ARG A 194 -14.83 -14.30 9.73
N GLY A 195 -14.33 -13.63 10.77
CA GLY A 195 -14.14 -14.24 12.11
C GLY A 195 -12.78 -14.90 12.33
N LEU A 196 -11.89 -14.95 11.32
CA LEU A 196 -10.50 -15.35 11.54
C LEU A 196 -9.74 -14.26 12.32
N PRO A 197 -8.85 -14.63 13.25
CA PRO A 197 -8.15 -13.67 14.12
C PRO A 197 -7.23 -12.71 13.34
N MET A 198 -6.81 -13.09 12.13
CA MET A 198 -5.98 -12.27 11.25
C MET A 198 -6.75 -11.15 10.53
N HIS A 199 -8.08 -11.16 10.56
CA HIS A 199 -8.91 -10.21 9.82
C HIS A 199 -9.71 -9.35 10.78
N TYR A 200 -9.51 -8.03 10.68
CA TYR A 200 -10.38 -7.06 11.32
C TYR A 200 -11.77 -7.11 10.67
N PHE A 201 -12.78 -7.53 11.43
CA PHE A 201 -14.18 -7.50 11.00
C PHE A 201 -15.02 -6.87 12.11
N PRO A 202 -15.32 -5.56 12.02
CA PRO A 202 -16.01 -4.87 13.09
C PRO A 202 -17.44 -5.43 13.27
N PRO A 203 -17.94 -5.57 14.52
CA PRO A 203 -19.33 -5.87 14.76
C PRO A 203 -20.19 -4.83 14.05
N ARG A 204 -21.18 -5.25 13.25
CA ARG A 204 -22.11 -4.29 12.64
C ARG A 204 -22.78 -3.49 13.75
N ALA A 205 -22.52 -2.19 13.82
CA ALA A 205 -23.29 -1.30 14.66
C ALA A 205 -24.76 -1.42 14.25
N ARG A 206 -25.61 -1.95 15.14
CA ARG A 206 -27.07 -1.83 15.02
C ARG A 206 -27.38 -0.34 15.11
N GLY A 207 -27.72 0.31 14.00
CA GLY A 207 -28.28 1.66 14.06
C GLY A 207 -28.11 2.57 12.86
N PHE A 208 -27.21 2.30 11.90
CA PHE A 208 -27.09 3.17 10.72
C PHE A 208 -27.80 2.55 9.52
N ALA A 209 -28.96 3.11 9.17
CA ALA A 209 -29.64 2.83 7.91
C ALA A 209 -28.66 3.11 6.75
N PRO A 210 -28.47 2.18 5.80
CA PRO A 210 -27.61 2.44 4.67
C PRO A 210 -28.38 3.35 3.70
N PHE A 211 -27.71 4.40 3.21
CA PHE A 211 -28.11 5.09 1.99
C PHE A 211 -28.46 4.07 0.87
N PRO A 212 -29.51 4.32 0.07
CA PRO A 212 -30.08 3.30 -0.81
C PRO A 212 -29.27 3.20 -2.10
N LEU A 213 -28.20 2.41 -2.09
CA LEU A 213 -27.47 2.01 -3.31
C LEU A 213 -27.13 0.51 -3.23
N GLU A 214 -28.15 -0.34 -3.26
CA GLU A 214 -28.01 -1.81 -3.34
C GLU A 214 -27.13 -2.32 -4.51
N PRO A 215 -27.15 -1.75 -5.74
CA PRO A 215 -26.28 -2.24 -6.80
C PRO A 215 -24.80 -1.96 -6.53
N ALA A 216 -24.48 -0.86 -5.81
CA ALA A 216 -23.12 -0.54 -5.40
C ALA A 216 -22.57 -1.54 -4.38
N ARG A 217 -23.42 -2.12 -3.50
CA ARG A 217 -23.01 -3.16 -2.55
C ARG A 217 -22.47 -4.41 -3.24
N LEU A 218 -23.08 -4.86 -4.33
CA LEU A 218 -22.65 -6.07 -5.04
C LEU A 218 -21.31 -5.84 -5.78
N ILE A 219 -21.14 -4.65 -6.35
CA ILE A 219 -19.90 -4.21 -7.00
C ILE A 219 -18.79 -4.05 -5.94
N MET A 220 -19.12 -3.47 -4.79
CA MET A 220 -18.20 -3.31 -3.65
C MET A 220 -17.80 -4.64 -3.00
N GLU A 221 -18.72 -5.59 -2.82
CA GLU A 221 -18.39 -6.94 -2.32
C GLU A 221 -17.46 -7.66 -3.30
N ARG A 222 -17.66 -7.47 -4.62
CA ARG A 222 -16.76 -8.01 -5.66
C ARG A 222 -15.40 -7.32 -5.68
N ALA A 223 -15.35 -5.99 -5.55
CA ALA A 223 -14.10 -5.23 -5.43
C ALA A 223 -13.30 -5.65 -4.19
N GLY A 224 -13.95 -5.83 -3.04
CA GLY A 224 -13.33 -6.35 -1.83
C GLY A 224 -12.70 -7.72 -2.02
N SER A 225 -13.42 -8.65 -2.66
CA SER A 225 -12.88 -9.99 -2.96
C SER A 225 -11.62 -9.94 -3.85
N LEU A 226 -11.54 -8.97 -4.78
CA LEU A 226 -10.40 -8.79 -5.68
C LEU A 226 -9.19 -8.21 -4.96
N VAL A 227 -9.38 -7.23 -4.06
CA VAL A 227 -8.30 -6.68 -3.22
C VAL A 227 -7.72 -7.79 -2.32
N HIS A 228 -8.58 -8.60 -1.70
CA HIS A 228 -8.16 -9.71 -0.84
C HIS A 228 -7.47 -10.85 -1.60
N THR A 229 -7.84 -11.09 -2.86
CA THR A 229 -7.19 -12.13 -3.70
C THR A 229 -5.85 -11.64 -4.27
N THR A 230 -5.73 -10.36 -4.59
CA THR A 230 -4.52 -9.78 -5.22
C THR A 230 -3.39 -9.55 -4.22
N LEU A 231 -3.70 -9.34 -2.94
CA LEU A 231 -2.72 -9.07 -1.88
C LEU A 231 -2.42 -10.28 -0.97
N SER A 232 -3.08 -11.44 -1.18
CA SER A 232 -2.83 -12.64 -0.38
C SER A 232 -1.75 -13.51 -1.04
N LEU A 233 -0.51 -13.43 -0.52
CA LEU A 233 0.62 -14.30 -0.88
C LEU A 233 0.45 -15.78 -0.47
N ALA A 234 -0.69 -16.15 0.14
CA ALA A 234 -1.01 -17.53 0.45
C ALA A 234 -1.72 -18.19 -0.74
N GLY A 235 -0.96 -18.63 -1.73
CA GLY A 235 -1.46 -19.53 -2.76
C GLY A 235 -1.84 -20.87 -2.15
N LEU A 236 -3.12 -21.24 -2.13
CA LEU A 236 -3.52 -22.62 -1.84
C LEU A 236 -4.69 -23.09 -2.72
N ARG A 237 -4.44 -24.26 -3.30
CA ARG A 237 -5.25 -25.10 -4.18
C ARG A 237 -6.74 -25.18 -3.77
N PRO A 238 -7.68 -25.28 -4.73
CA PRO A 238 -9.06 -25.58 -4.43
C PRO A 238 -9.17 -26.98 -3.82
N ALA A 239 -9.64 -27.05 -2.57
CA ALA A 239 -10.03 -28.32 -1.95
C ALA A 239 -11.24 -28.88 -2.71
N ARG A 240 -11.01 -29.99 -3.43
CA ARG A 240 -12.02 -30.77 -4.14
C ARG A 240 -13.02 -31.30 -3.11
N GLY A 241 -14.30 -31.00 -3.33
CA GLY A 241 -15.39 -31.30 -2.39
C GLY A 241 -15.51 -32.80 -2.04
N ARG A 242 -15.73 -33.09 -0.76
CA ARG A 242 -16.28 -34.37 -0.32
C ARG A 242 -17.80 -34.27 -0.35
N GLY A 243 -18.41 -35.09 -1.21
CA GLY A 243 -19.85 -35.22 -1.34
C GLY A 243 -20.49 -35.72 -0.04
N ARG A 244 -21.67 -35.17 0.27
CA ARG A 244 -22.60 -35.68 1.27
C ARG A 244 -22.96 -37.12 0.93
N ALA A 245 -22.60 -38.06 1.79
CA ALA A 245 -23.19 -39.39 1.79
C ALA A 245 -24.57 -39.30 2.45
N THR A 246 -25.60 -39.56 1.66
CA THR A 246 -26.99 -39.77 2.03
C THR A 246 -27.07 -40.95 2.99
N ARG A 247 -27.63 -40.75 4.20
CA ARG A 247 -28.17 -41.85 5.01
C ARG A 247 -29.63 -42.05 4.61
N ALA A 248 -29.95 -43.19 4.04
CA ALA A 248 -31.29 -43.74 3.96
C ALA A 248 -31.22 -45.15 4.57
N ALA A 249 -32.15 -45.38 5.52
CA ALA A 249 -32.56 -46.64 6.16
C ALA A 249 -31.48 -47.66 6.52
#